data_AF-A0A9P1ETC5-F1
#
_entry.id   AF-A0A9P1ETC5-F1
#
_cell.length_a   1.000
_cell.length_b   1.000
_cell.length_c   1.000
_cell.angle_alpha   90.00
_cell.angle_beta   90.00
_cell.angle_gamma   90.00
#
_symmetry.space_group_name_H-M   'P 1'
#
loop_
_entity.id
_entity.type
_entity.pdbx_description
1 polymer ?
#
loop_
_entity_poly.entity_id
_entity_poly.type
_entity_poly.pdbx_seq_one_letter_code
_entity_poly.pdbx_strand_id
1 'polypeptide(L)'
;MKYHFLGDMECPSWLLEEICTNLSDITVLSFKRLCERAAHFMIHDNDFPVMGHLPELINVPTLVPNLNLVGHWLLLKPAGYECPSEDLEKEVVQLGLPPEHGKQLKNVYEIYKDELKRKVVESVHREPHASILNSTSSSLTMQSGGLVYEVSMGSNMMNQFKSDIENSFSKMKDFAGTLPI
;
A
#
# COMPACT_ATOMS: atom_id res chain seq x y z
N MET A 1 -12.93 13.18 19.67
CA MET A 1 -11.58 12.66 19.39
C MET A 1 -11.36 12.76 17.89
N LYS A 2 -10.24 13.34 17.43
CA LYS A 2 -9.84 13.30 16.02
C LYS A 2 -9.20 11.93 15.83
N TYR A 3 -9.85 11.05 15.08
CA TYR A 3 -9.27 9.76 14.74
C TYR A 3 -8.39 9.96 13.52
N HIS A 4 -7.23 9.34 13.61
CA HIS A 4 -6.11 9.46 12.72
C HIS A 4 -6.15 8.22 11.85
N PHE A 5 -6.50 8.37 10.57
CA PHE A 5 -6.75 7.22 9.70
C PHE A 5 -5.43 6.47 9.46
N LEU A 6 -5.36 5.21 9.89
CA LEU A 6 -4.30 4.26 9.53
C LEU A 6 -2.88 4.81 9.71
N GLY A 7 -2.54 5.21 10.95
CA GLY A 7 -1.21 5.73 11.27
C GLY A 7 -1.07 7.23 11.04
N ASP A 8 -1.98 8.03 11.59
CA ASP A 8 -1.91 9.50 11.59
C ASP A 8 -2.04 10.19 10.22
N MET A 9 -2.56 9.47 9.21
CA MET A 9 -2.90 10.10 7.94
C MET A 9 -4.32 10.70 7.94
N GLU A 10 -4.51 11.72 7.11
CA GLU A 10 -5.84 12.21 6.78
C GLU A 10 -6.49 11.29 5.74
N CYS A 11 -7.76 10.94 5.92
CA CYS A 11 -8.53 10.20 4.93
C CYS A 11 -8.84 11.12 3.73
N PRO A 12 -8.41 10.78 2.50
CA PRO A 12 -8.72 11.59 1.31
C PRO A 12 -10.23 11.72 1.08
N SER A 13 -10.68 12.90 0.61
CA SER A 13 -12.11 13.16 0.38
C SER A 13 -12.77 12.18 -0.59
N TRP A 14 -12.06 11.77 -1.65
CA TRP A 14 -12.56 10.79 -2.62
C TRP A 14 -12.75 9.40 -1.99
N LEU A 15 -11.90 9.01 -1.04
CA LEU A 15 -11.99 7.72 -0.34
C LEU A 15 -13.19 7.73 0.61
N LEU A 16 -13.36 8.85 1.32
CA LEU A 16 -14.50 9.06 2.22
C LEU A 16 -15.83 9.00 1.45
N GLU A 17 -15.90 9.65 0.29
CA GLU A 17 -17.08 9.61 -0.57
C GLU A 17 -17.39 8.18 -1.03
N GLU A 18 -16.39 7.42 -1.46
CA GLU A 18 -16.56 6.04 -1.91
C GLU A 18 -16.99 5.09 -0.78
N ILE A 19 -16.45 5.28 0.43
CA ILE A 19 -16.89 4.55 1.63
C ILE A 19 -18.39 4.81 1.88
N CYS A 20 -18.78 6.08 1.94
CA CYS A 20 -20.14 6.49 2.27
C CYS A 20 -21.18 6.15 1.21
N THR A 21 -20.81 6.14 -0.08
CA THR A 21 -21.76 6.01 -1.19
C THR A 21 -21.81 4.62 -1.82
N ASN A 22 -20.70 3.89 -1.84
CA ASN A 22 -20.63 2.59 -2.50
C ASN A 22 -20.54 1.45 -1.48
N LEU A 23 -19.59 1.53 -0.54
CA LEU A 23 -19.36 0.44 0.42
C LEU A 23 -20.46 0.34 1.48
N SER A 24 -21.05 1.47 1.88
CA SER A 24 -22.16 1.51 2.85
C SER A 24 -23.48 0.98 2.28
N ASP A 25 -23.69 1.07 0.96
CA ASP A 25 -24.95 0.71 0.31
C ASP A 25 -25.05 -0.79 -0.04
N ILE A 26 -23.93 -1.49 -0.14
CA ILE A 26 -23.95 -2.94 -0.39
C ILE A 26 -24.32 -3.73 0.87
N THR A 27 -24.82 -4.95 0.69
CA THR A 27 -25.20 -5.81 1.83
C THR A 27 -23.96 -6.21 2.66
N VAL A 28 -24.16 -6.43 3.97
CA VAL A 28 -23.09 -6.88 4.89
C VAL A 28 -22.38 -8.13 4.37
N LEU A 29 -23.14 -9.09 3.82
CA LEU A 29 -22.58 -10.33 3.27
C LEU A 29 -21.73 -10.07 2.02
N SER A 30 -22.17 -9.18 1.14
CA SER A 30 -21.38 -8.79 -0.04
C SER A 30 -20.13 -8.02 0.33
N PHE A 31 -20.22 -7.12 1.30
CA PHE A 31 -19.06 -6.40 1.82
C PHE A 31 -18.04 -7.35 2.43
N LYS A 32 -18.46 -8.34 3.22
CA LYS A 32 -17.57 -9.39 3.73
C LYS A 32 -16.82 -10.11 2.61
N ARG A 33 -17.56 -10.58 1.60
CA ARG A 33 -16.98 -11.27 0.43
C ARG A 33 -16.02 -10.39 -0.36
N LEU A 34 -16.35 -9.11 -0.50
CA LEU A 34 -15.47 -8.12 -1.11
C LEU A 34 -14.16 -8.00 -0.33
N CYS A 35 -14.22 -7.91 1.00
CA CYS A 35 -13.03 -7.85 1.86
C CYS A 35 -12.17 -9.10 1.75
N GLU A 36 -12.77 -10.30 1.86
CA GLU A 36 -12.05 -11.58 1.73
C GLU A 36 -11.33 -11.66 0.39
N ARG A 37 -12.01 -11.22 -0.66
CA ARG A 37 -11.46 -11.23 -2.00
C ARG A 37 -10.36 -10.18 -2.19
N ALA A 38 -10.53 -8.99 -1.65
CA ALA A 38 -9.52 -7.95 -1.66
C ALA A 38 -8.25 -8.43 -0.94
N ALA A 39 -8.40 -9.11 0.21
CA ALA A 39 -7.27 -9.71 0.93
C ALA A 39 -6.51 -10.72 0.06
N HIS A 40 -7.22 -11.69 -0.53
CA HIS A 40 -6.59 -12.66 -1.43
C HIS A 40 -5.93 -12.00 -2.65
N PHE A 41 -6.57 -10.99 -3.23
CA PHE A 41 -6.04 -10.25 -4.37
C PHE A 41 -4.71 -9.54 -4.01
N MET A 42 -4.62 -8.94 -2.82
CA MET A 42 -3.40 -8.31 -2.32
C MET A 42 -2.28 -9.32 -2.05
N ILE A 43 -2.62 -10.50 -1.53
CA ILE A 43 -1.62 -11.51 -1.13
C ILE A 43 -1.01 -12.20 -2.35
N HIS A 44 -1.86 -12.67 -3.26
CA HIS A 44 -1.44 -13.61 -4.31
C HIS A 44 -1.12 -12.98 -5.67
N ASP A 45 -1.16 -11.65 -5.82
CA ASP A 45 -0.91 -10.92 -7.08
C ASP A 45 -1.46 -11.65 -8.33
N ASN A 46 -2.73 -11.37 -8.66
CA ASN A 46 -3.34 -11.72 -9.95
C ASN A 46 -3.68 -13.20 -10.22
N ASP A 47 -3.74 -14.06 -9.20
CA ASP A 47 -4.45 -15.34 -9.30
C ASP A 47 -5.98 -15.12 -9.32
N PHE A 48 -6.47 -14.71 -10.49
CA PHE A 48 -7.89 -14.67 -10.87
C PHE A 48 -8.61 -16.04 -10.91
N PRO A 49 -7.99 -17.25 -10.98
CA PRO A 49 -8.77 -18.47 -11.24
C PRO A 49 -9.57 -18.97 -10.02
N VAL A 50 -9.48 -18.31 -8.85
CA VAL A 50 -10.38 -18.55 -7.70
C VAL A 50 -11.52 -17.52 -7.66
N MET A 51 -11.89 -16.93 -8.81
CA MET A 51 -13.10 -16.13 -8.98
C MET A 51 -14.33 -17.03 -9.13
N GLY A 52 -14.63 -17.83 -8.09
CA GLY A 52 -15.96 -18.40 -7.94
C GLY A 52 -16.99 -17.26 -8.03
N HIS A 53 -17.97 -17.43 -8.91
CA HIS A 53 -18.99 -16.46 -9.29
C HIS A 53 -19.40 -15.58 -8.09
N LEU A 54 -19.04 -14.30 -8.12
CA LEU A 54 -19.66 -13.32 -7.25
C LEU A 54 -21.13 -13.31 -7.68
N PRO A 55 -22.08 -13.79 -6.86
CA PRO A 55 -23.46 -13.88 -7.30
C PRO A 55 -24.00 -12.47 -7.39
N GLU A 56 -24.03 -11.90 -8.60
CA GLU A 56 -24.91 -10.82 -9.07
C GLU A 56 -25.03 -9.51 -8.25
N LEU A 57 -24.37 -9.37 -7.10
CA LEU A 57 -24.67 -8.34 -6.08
C LEU A 57 -23.76 -7.11 -6.12
N ILE A 58 -22.63 -7.17 -6.84
CA ILE A 58 -21.75 -6.02 -7.04
C ILE A 58 -21.62 -5.84 -8.54
N ASN A 59 -21.96 -4.65 -9.03
CA ASN A 59 -21.87 -4.30 -10.43
C ASN A 59 -20.43 -4.58 -10.93
N VAL A 60 -20.27 -5.44 -11.92
CA VAL A 60 -18.95 -5.91 -12.42
C VAL A 60 -17.97 -4.76 -12.71
N PRO A 61 -18.37 -3.64 -13.34
CA PRO A 61 -17.51 -2.47 -13.52
C PRO A 61 -17.04 -1.79 -12.22
N THR A 62 -17.78 -1.85 -11.12
CA THR A 62 -17.36 -1.26 -9.83
C THR A 62 -16.54 -2.23 -8.97
N LEU A 63 -16.50 -3.51 -9.33
CA LEU A 63 -15.80 -4.54 -8.56
C LEU A 63 -14.29 -4.32 -8.50
N VAL A 64 -13.64 -4.04 -9.63
CA VAL A 64 -12.17 -3.86 -9.68
C VAL A 64 -11.72 -2.61 -8.91
N PRO A 65 -12.35 -1.43 -9.09
CA PRO A 65 -12.09 -0.26 -8.24
C PRO A 65 -12.29 -0.56 -6.75
N ASN A 66 -13.39 -1.23 -6.38
CA ASN A 66 -13.70 -1.54 -4.99
C ASN A 66 -12.69 -2.53 -4.38
N LEU A 67 -12.24 -3.54 -5.13
CA LEU A 67 -11.21 -4.48 -4.69
C LEU A 67 -9.87 -3.77 -4.44
N ASN A 68 -9.47 -2.88 -5.34
CA ASN A 68 -8.25 -2.09 -5.16
C ASN A 68 -8.36 -1.15 -3.95
N LEU A 69 -9.50 -0.47 -3.81
CA LEU A 69 -9.73 0.44 -2.70
C LEU A 69 -9.70 -0.30 -1.37
N VAL A 70 -10.52 -1.33 -1.19
CA VAL A 70 -10.57 -2.11 0.05
C VAL A 70 -9.22 -2.78 0.31
N GLY A 71 -8.60 -3.36 -0.72
CA GLY A 71 -7.31 -4.03 -0.64
C GLY A 71 -6.20 -3.09 -0.16
N HIS A 72 -6.00 -1.96 -0.85
CA HIS A 72 -4.91 -1.04 -0.51
C HIS A 72 -5.20 -0.22 0.75
N TRP A 73 -6.40 0.36 0.84
CA TRP A 73 -6.71 1.32 1.90
C TRP A 73 -7.24 0.69 3.16
N LEU A 74 -8.07 -0.35 3.09
CA LEU A 74 -8.71 -0.92 4.28
C LEU A 74 -8.05 -2.19 4.80
N LEU A 75 -7.07 -2.76 4.07
CA LEU A 75 -6.39 -3.99 4.45
C LEU A 75 -4.86 -3.84 4.47
N LEU A 76 -4.26 -3.44 3.35
CA LEU A 76 -2.80 -3.40 3.19
C LEU A 76 -2.14 -2.26 4.00
N LYS A 77 -2.65 -1.03 3.90
CA LYS A 77 -2.17 0.10 4.72
C LYS A 77 -2.29 -0.17 6.23
N PRO A 78 -3.45 -0.56 6.79
CA PRO A 78 -3.54 -0.89 8.21
C PRO A 78 -2.54 -1.97 8.63
N ALA A 79 -2.36 -3.02 7.81
CA ALA A 79 -1.38 -4.08 8.09
C ALA A 79 0.06 -3.53 8.11
N GLY A 80 0.41 -2.63 7.18
CA GLY A 80 1.72 -2.00 7.11
C GLY A 80 2.03 -1.09 8.30
N TYR A 81 1.02 -0.41 8.85
CA TYR A 81 1.13 0.41 10.06
C TYR A 81 0.87 -0.36 11.35
N GLU A 82 0.77 -1.69 11.27
CA GLU A 82 0.49 -2.58 12.41
C GLU A 82 -0.81 -2.26 13.18
N CYS A 83 -1.77 -1.60 12.53
CA CYS A 83 -3.03 -1.15 13.13
C CYS A 83 -3.78 -2.32 13.82
N PRO A 84 -4.18 -2.18 15.09
CA PRO A 84 -5.06 -3.13 15.78
C PRO A 84 -6.40 -3.26 15.06
N SER A 85 -6.98 -4.47 15.05
CA SER A 85 -8.22 -4.76 14.34
C SER A 85 -9.42 -4.01 14.96
N GLU A 86 -9.43 -3.83 16.29
CA GLU A 86 -10.43 -3.04 17.01
C GLU A 86 -10.40 -1.56 16.63
N ASP A 87 -9.20 -1.01 16.38
CA ASP A 87 -9.05 0.39 16.04
C ASP A 87 -9.41 0.63 14.59
N LEU A 88 -9.01 -0.29 13.69
CA LEU A 88 -9.48 -0.29 12.30
C LEU A 88 -11.01 -0.27 12.21
N GLU A 89 -11.71 -1.13 12.99
CA GLU A 89 -13.18 -1.15 13.03
C GLU A 89 -13.76 0.22 13.41
N LYS A 90 -13.27 0.81 14.51
CA LYS A 90 -13.76 2.10 15.00
C LYS A 90 -13.49 3.22 14.01
N GLU A 91 -12.31 3.25 13.40
CA GLU A 91 -11.90 4.25 12.43
C GLU A 91 -12.81 4.22 11.19
N VAL A 92 -13.02 3.05 10.58
CA VAL A 92 -13.85 2.96 9.36
C VAL A 92 -15.32 3.26 9.65
N VAL A 93 -15.82 2.90 10.84
CA VAL A 93 -17.19 3.23 11.25
C VAL A 93 -17.36 4.73 11.44
N GLN A 94 -16.35 5.39 12.01
CA GLN A 94 -16.35 6.86 12.11
C GLN A 94 -16.29 7.54 10.74
N LEU A 95 -15.66 6.92 9.74
CA LEU A 95 -15.65 7.40 8.36
C LEU A 95 -16.98 7.20 7.62
N GLY A 96 -17.99 6.58 8.25
CA GLY A 96 -19.32 6.42 7.68
C GLY A 96 -19.65 5.02 7.19
N LEU A 97 -18.77 4.04 7.42
CA LEU A 97 -19.08 2.64 7.16
C LEU A 97 -20.08 2.13 8.22
N PRO A 98 -21.11 1.34 7.86
CA PRO A 98 -22.05 0.82 8.85
C PRO A 98 -21.34 -0.08 9.88
N PRO A 99 -21.76 -0.09 11.16
CA PRO A 99 -21.10 -0.87 12.21
C PRO A 99 -20.99 -2.37 11.88
N GLU A 100 -22.01 -2.94 11.25
CA GLU A 100 -22.00 -4.36 10.88
C GLU A 100 -20.99 -4.68 9.78
N HIS A 101 -20.78 -3.75 8.83
CA HIS A 101 -19.72 -3.85 7.82
C HIS A 101 -18.34 -3.71 8.46
N GLY A 102 -18.17 -2.76 9.39
CA GLY A 102 -16.95 -2.60 10.19
C GLY A 102 -16.53 -3.88 10.89
N LYS A 103 -17.48 -4.58 11.54
CA LYS A 103 -17.23 -5.90 12.15
C LYS A 103 -16.78 -6.96 11.14
N GLN A 104 -17.36 -6.97 9.94
CA GLN A 104 -16.92 -7.92 8.91
C GLN A 104 -15.51 -7.60 8.40
N LEU A 105 -15.19 -6.31 8.17
CA LEU A 105 -13.83 -5.89 7.82
C LEU A 105 -12.84 -6.34 8.90
N LYS A 106 -13.16 -6.10 10.18
CA LYS A 106 -12.36 -6.53 11.33
C LYS A 106 -12.03 -8.01 11.27
N ASN A 107 -13.06 -8.86 11.16
CA ASN A 107 -12.88 -10.31 11.15
C ASN A 107 -12.00 -10.78 9.99
N VAL A 108 -12.19 -10.21 8.79
CA VAL A 108 -11.35 -10.53 7.63
C VAL A 108 -9.92 -10.07 7.86
N TYR A 109 -9.75 -8.83 8.32
CA TYR A 109 -8.44 -8.27 8.60
C TYR A 109 -7.66 -9.10 9.61
N GLU A 110 -8.28 -9.55 10.71
CA GLU A 110 -7.63 -10.42 11.70
C GLU A 110 -7.11 -11.74 11.11
N ILE A 111 -7.87 -12.36 10.21
CA ILE A 111 -7.48 -13.62 9.56
C ILE A 111 -6.26 -13.42 8.66
N TYR A 112 -6.22 -12.32 7.90
CA TYR A 112 -5.20 -12.09 6.88
C TYR A 112 -4.07 -11.15 7.32
N LYS A 113 -4.11 -10.60 8.55
CA LYS A 113 -3.21 -9.52 9.01
C LYS A 113 -1.74 -9.86 8.84
N ASP A 114 -1.32 -11.04 9.29
CA ASP A 114 0.09 -11.44 9.26
C ASP A 114 0.60 -11.63 7.83
N GLU A 115 -0.24 -12.16 6.95
CA GLU A 115 0.07 -12.40 5.55
C GLU A 115 0.13 -11.07 4.75
N LEU A 116 -0.83 -10.18 4.99
CA LEU A 116 -0.84 -8.81 4.44
C LEU A 116 0.39 -8.02 4.92
N LYS A 117 0.76 -8.14 6.20
CA LYS A 117 1.96 -7.51 6.74
C LYS A 117 3.21 -8.01 6.03
N ARG A 118 3.34 -9.34 5.84
CA ARG A 118 4.46 -9.92 5.06
C ARG A 118 4.49 -9.35 3.65
N LYS A 119 3.34 -9.22 2.99
CA LYS A 119 3.22 -8.63 1.65
C LYS A 119 3.72 -7.18 1.59
N VAL A 120 3.39 -6.36 2.60
CA VAL A 120 3.89 -4.97 2.70
C VAL A 120 5.40 -4.98 2.81
N VAL A 121 5.96 -5.81 3.70
CA VAL A 121 7.41 -5.92 3.89
C VAL A 121 8.09 -6.35 2.58
N GLU A 122 7.59 -7.38 1.91
CA GLU A 122 8.13 -7.83 0.62
C GLU A 122 8.04 -6.75 -0.47
N SER A 123 6.95 -5.99 -0.50
CA SER A 123 6.75 -4.91 -1.47
C SER A 123 7.73 -3.75 -1.26
N VAL A 124 8.03 -3.40 0.00
CA VAL A 124 9.03 -2.37 0.33
C VAL A 124 10.44 -2.82 -0.09
N HIS A 125 10.78 -4.10 0.07
CA HIS A 125 12.05 -4.65 -0.42
C HIS A 125 12.14 -4.76 -1.95
N ARG A 126 11.01 -4.60 -2.67
CA ARG A 126 10.94 -4.65 -4.13
C ARG A 126 11.03 -3.28 -4.79
N GLU A 127 11.08 -2.17 -4.05
CA GLU A 127 11.53 -0.93 -4.68
C GLU A 127 12.92 -1.20 -5.26
N PRO A 128 13.11 -1.06 -6.58
CA PRO A 128 14.34 -1.48 -7.18
C PRO A 128 15.43 -0.53 -6.69
N HIS A 129 16.17 -0.97 -5.67
CA HIS A 129 17.42 -0.36 -5.31
C HIS A 129 18.32 -0.49 -6.54
N ALA A 130 18.38 0.59 -7.32
CA ALA A 130 19.26 0.67 -8.46
C ALA A 130 20.69 0.53 -7.93
N SER A 131 21.30 -0.63 -8.15
CA SER A 131 22.66 -0.90 -7.69
C SER A 131 23.62 -0.34 -8.73
N ILE A 132 24.60 0.46 -8.27
CA ILE A 132 25.62 1.00 -9.17
C ILE A 132 26.59 -0.12 -9.52
N LEU A 133 26.65 -0.50 -10.79
CA LEU A 133 27.55 -1.53 -11.31
C LEU A 133 28.94 -0.97 -11.63
N ASN A 134 28.98 0.23 -12.22
CA ASN A 134 30.23 0.88 -12.62
C ASN A 134 30.05 2.40 -12.62
N SER A 135 31.12 3.13 -12.27
CA SER A 135 31.14 4.59 -12.34
C SER A 135 32.46 5.06 -12.94
N THR A 136 32.37 5.91 -13.96
CA THR A 136 33.51 6.58 -14.58
C THR A 136 33.37 8.10 -14.44
N SER A 137 34.33 8.88 -14.93
CA SER A 137 34.27 10.34 -14.92
C SER A 137 33.18 10.93 -15.81
N SER A 138 32.59 10.14 -16.71
CA SER A 138 31.57 10.61 -17.67
C SER A 138 30.36 9.68 -17.80
N SER A 139 30.34 8.53 -17.12
CA SER A 139 29.21 7.59 -17.14
C SER A 139 28.96 6.91 -15.80
N LEU A 140 27.70 6.53 -15.58
CA LEU A 140 27.20 5.76 -14.45
C LEU A 140 26.36 4.59 -15.00
N THR A 141 26.69 3.37 -14.61
CA THR A 141 25.91 2.18 -14.96
C THR A 141 25.17 1.67 -13.72
N MET A 142 23.85 1.52 -13.81
CA MET A 142 23.00 1.04 -12.72
C MET A 142 22.16 -0.15 -13.15
N GLN A 143 21.89 -1.07 -12.22
CA GLN A 143 20.99 -2.20 -12.44
C GLN A 143 19.76 -2.09 -11.55
N SER A 144 18.58 -2.15 -12.17
CA SER A 144 17.27 -2.08 -11.51
C SER A 144 16.34 -3.11 -12.15
N GLY A 145 15.78 -4.01 -11.33
CA GLY A 145 14.75 -4.96 -11.79
C GLY A 145 15.14 -5.83 -12.99
N GLY A 146 16.42 -6.21 -13.11
CA GLY A 146 16.96 -7.00 -14.23
C GLY A 146 17.35 -6.20 -15.47
N LEU A 147 17.08 -4.89 -15.50
CA LEU A 147 17.49 -3.97 -16.56
C LEU A 147 18.77 -3.22 -16.17
N VAL A 148 19.65 -3.01 -17.15
CA VAL A 148 20.89 -2.24 -16.99
C VAL A 148 20.73 -0.90 -17.69
N TYR A 149 20.92 0.18 -16.94
CA TYR A 149 20.83 1.56 -17.40
C TYR A 149 22.22 2.18 -17.42
N GLU A 150 22.59 2.81 -18.52
CA GLU A 150 23.79 3.64 -18.60
C GLU A 150 23.41 5.11 -18.74
N VAL A 151 23.90 5.94 -17.84
CA VAL A 151 23.72 7.39 -17.85
C VAL A 151 25.06 8.03 -18.16
N SER A 152 25.18 8.69 -19.31
CA SER A 152 26.37 9.44 -19.69
C SER A 152 26.09 10.94 -19.70
N MET A 153 27.02 11.72 -19.15
CA MET A 153 26.95 13.18 -19.11
C MET A 153 28.35 13.77 -19.30
N GLY A 154 28.42 15.06 -19.63
CA GLY A 154 29.70 15.79 -19.63
C GLY A 154 30.36 15.70 -18.25
N SER A 155 31.68 15.54 -18.21
CA SER A 155 32.45 15.22 -16.99
C SER A 155 32.22 16.21 -15.83
N ASN A 156 32.09 17.51 -16.11
CA ASN A 156 31.77 18.50 -15.08
C ASN A 156 30.37 18.30 -14.48
N MET A 157 29.39 17.93 -15.30
CA MET A 157 28.01 17.68 -14.87
C MET A 157 27.89 16.36 -14.11
N MET A 158 28.66 15.33 -14.52
CA MET A 158 28.74 14.05 -13.81
C MET A 158 29.38 14.20 -12.41
N ASN A 159 30.43 15.02 -12.28
CA ASN A 159 31.06 15.27 -10.98
C ASN A 159 30.12 16.02 -10.02
N GLN A 160 29.37 17.00 -10.53
CA GLN A 160 28.34 17.69 -9.74
C GLN A 160 27.26 16.72 -9.28
N PHE A 161 26.75 15.89 -10.20
CA PHE A 161 25.74 14.88 -9.89
C PHE A 161 26.21 13.89 -8.81
N LYS A 162 27.46 13.42 -8.87
CA LYS A 162 28.04 12.56 -7.82
C LYS A 162 28.12 13.25 -6.47
N SER A 163 28.58 14.50 -6.44
CA SER A 163 28.63 15.32 -5.22
C SER A 163 27.23 15.52 -4.61
N ASP A 164 26.22 15.75 -5.43
CA ASP A 164 24.84 15.95 -4.96
C ASP A 164 24.24 14.66 -4.38
N ILE A 165 24.55 13.51 -4.99
CA ILE A 165 24.19 12.19 -4.46
C ILE A 165 24.85 11.95 -3.09
N GLU A 166 26.17 12.12 -2.99
CA GLU A 166 26.92 11.90 -1.75
C GLU A 166 26.44 12.81 -0.61
N ASN A 167 26.17 14.08 -0.90
CA ASN A 167 25.61 15.02 0.06
C ASN A 167 24.20 14.62 0.53
N SER A 168 23.39 14.05 -0.37
CA SER A 168 22.03 13.58 -0.04
C SER A 168 22.07 12.33 0.85
N PHE A 169 22.98 11.38 0.57
CA PHE A 169 23.19 10.21 1.43
C PHE A 169 23.75 10.58 2.81
N SER A 170 24.64 11.57 2.88
CA SER A 170 25.18 12.08 4.15
C SER A 170 24.06 12.64 5.03
N LYS A 171 23.16 13.44 4.46
CA LYS A 171 21.99 13.99 5.18
C LYS A 171 21.02 12.91 5.66
N MET A 172 20.83 11.82 4.91
CA MET A 172 19.98 10.69 5.36
C MET A 172 20.62 9.89 6.50
N LYS A 173 21.95 9.74 6.50
CA LYS A 173 22.67 9.05 7.57
C LYS A 173 22.59 9.78 8.91
N ASP A 174 22.61 11.11 8.88
CA ASP A 174 22.43 11.94 10.07
C ASP A 174 21.00 11.83 10.64
N PHE A 175 20.00 11.62 9.78
CA PHE A 175 18.61 11.38 10.16
C PHE A 175 18.39 10.02 10.82
N ALA A 176 19.05 8.96 10.33
CA ALA A 176 18.96 7.63 10.93
C ALA A 176 19.61 7.54 12.32
N GLY A 177 20.61 8.39 12.61
CA GLY A 177 21.27 8.47 13.91
C GLY A 177 20.51 9.28 14.98
N THR A 178 19.40 9.93 14.62
CA THR A 178 18.58 10.76 15.53
C THR A 178 17.23 10.15 15.90
N LEU A 179 16.91 8.96 15.40
CA LEU A 179 15.74 8.21 15.84
C LEU A 179 15.99 7.61 17.24
N PRO A 180 15.14 7.88 18.24
CA PRO A 180 15.27 7.25 19.55
C PRO A 180 15.01 5.74 19.43
N ILE A 181 15.84 4.95 20.12
CA ILE A 181 15.70 3.50 20.34
C ILE A 181 14.44 3.23 21.16
#